data_AF-A0A812RT72-F1
#
_entry.id   AF-A0A812RT72-F1
#
_cell.length_a   1.000
_cell.length_b   1.000
_cell.length_c   1.000
_cell.angle_alpha   90.00
_cell.angle_beta   90.00
_cell.angle_gamma   90.00
#
_symmetry.space_group_name_H-M   'P 1'
#
loop_
_entity.id
_entity.type
_entity.pdbx_description
1 polymer ?
#
loop_
_entity_poly.entity_id
_entity_poly.type
_entity_poly.pdbx_seq_one_letter_code
_entity_poly.pdbx_strand_id
1 'polypeptide(L)' 'MPLPVDNLDELHSLKVDGLYPDTRKDEVWDFFRKCGRIGDVYLPRDHSSQKNRGFAFVRFYDRRDAEMCVQDG' A
#
# COMPACT_ATOMS: atom_id res chain seq x y z
N MET A 1 12.34 23.18 -14.85
CA MET A 1 10.99 22.75 -14.45
C MET A 1 11.15 21.67 -13.40
N PRO A 2 10.75 21.88 -12.14
CA PRO A 2 10.57 20.74 -11.26
C PRO A 2 9.42 19.90 -11.82
N LEU A 3 9.60 18.59 -11.90
CA LEU A 3 8.51 17.67 -12.21
C LEU A 3 7.36 17.95 -11.24
N PRO A 4 6.08 17.86 -11.66
CA PRO A 4 5.00 17.83 -10.69
C PRO A 4 5.36 16.72 -9.71
N VAL A 5 5.65 17.11 -8.47
CA VAL A 5 5.73 16.14 -7.38
C VAL A 5 4.39 15.43 -7.46
N ASP A 6 4.36 14.13 -7.76
CA ASP A 6 3.13 13.37 -7.53
C ASP A 6 2.73 13.71 -6.08
N ASN A 7 1.62 14.42 -5.90
CA ASN A 7 1.17 14.90 -4.59
C ASN A 7 0.81 13.69 -3.73
N LEU A 8 1.83 12.97 -3.22
CA LEU A 8 1.67 11.81 -2.37
C LEU A 8 0.97 12.19 -1.06
N ASP A 9 1.02 13.48 -0.69
CA ASP A 9 0.27 14.08 0.42
C ASP A 9 -1.24 14.13 0.19
N GLU A 10 -1.70 14.14 -1.07
CA GLU A 10 -3.13 14.08 -1.42
C GLU A 10 -3.63 12.64 -1.59
N LEU A 11 -2.71 11.67 -1.58
CA LEU A 11 -3.09 10.26 -1.64
C LEU A 11 -3.58 9.77 -0.28
N HIS A 12 -4.60 8.93 -0.33
CA HIS A 12 -5.15 8.29 0.85
C HIS A 12 -4.28 7.10 1.25
N SER A 13 -3.50 7.30 2.33
CA SER A 13 -2.64 6.26 2.90
C SER A 13 -3.45 5.32 3.78
N LEU A 14 -3.51 4.06 3.37
CA LEU A 14 -4.16 2.97 4.06
C LEU A 14 -3.12 2.09 4.73
N LYS A 15 -3.19 1.98 6.06
CA LYS A 15 -2.32 1.08 6.81
C LYS A 15 -2.94 -0.31 6.80
N VAL A 16 -2.17 -1.28 6.35
CA VAL A 16 -2.52 -2.70 6.36
C VAL A 16 -1.68 -3.34 7.45
N ASP A 17 -2.32 -3.93 8.45
CA ASP A 17 -1.68 -4.78 9.46
C ASP A 17 -2.10 -6.23 9.31
N GLY A 18 -1.41 -7.14 10.00
CA GLY A 18 -1.67 -8.59 9.90
C GLY A 18 -1.09 -9.25 8.65
N LEU A 19 -0.13 -8.62 7.98
CA LEU A 19 0.54 -9.24 6.83
C LEU A 19 1.44 -10.39 7.27
N TYR A 20 1.46 -11.46 6.46
CA TYR A 20 2.40 -12.55 6.66
C TYR A 20 3.83 -12.06 6.40
N PRO A 21 4.85 -12.56 7.12
CA PRO A 21 6.24 -12.12 6.95
C PRO A 21 6.79 -12.31 5.54
N ASP A 22 6.26 -13.29 4.79
CA ASP A 22 6.65 -13.59 3.41
C ASP A 22 5.94 -12.73 2.36
N THR A 23 4.91 -11.97 2.77
CA THR A 23 4.14 -11.11 1.86
C THR A 23 5.04 -10.06 1.21
N ARG A 24 4.91 -9.95 -0.11
CA ARG A 24 5.70 -9.03 -0.93
C ARG A 24 4.91 -7.78 -1.29
N LYS A 25 5.66 -6.72 -1.63
CA LYS A 25 5.12 -5.44 -2.11
C LYS A 25 4.28 -5.68 -3.37
N ASP A 26 4.75 -6.56 -4.25
CA ASP A 26 4.06 -6.93 -5.48
C ASP A 26 2.71 -7.61 -5.19
N GLU A 27 2.64 -8.50 -4.20
CA GLU A 27 1.39 -9.14 -3.80
C GLU A 27 0.40 -8.14 -3.20
N VAL A 28 0.88 -7.24 -2.35
CA VAL A 28 0.08 -6.13 -1.81
C VAL A 28 -0.42 -5.26 -2.97
N TRP A 29 0.45 -4.86 -3.88
CA TRP A 29 0.06 -4.08 -5.06
C TRP A 29 -1.00 -4.80 -5.90
N ASP A 30 -0.79 -6.08 -6.21
CA ASP A 30 -1.70 -6.86 -7.04
C ASP A 30 -3.05 -7.19 -6.37
N PHE A 31 -3.07 -7.24 -5.04
CA PHE A 31 -4.29 -7.37 -4.26
C PHE A 31 -5.09 -6.06 -4.27
N PHE A 32 -4.45 -4.96 -3.88
CA PHE A 32 -5.10 -3.65 -3.68
C PHE A 32 -5.45 -2.96 -5.02
N ARG A 33 -4.75 -3.26 -6.13
CA ARG A 33 -5.06 -2.69 -7.47
C ARG A 33 -6.45 -3.11 -7.98
N LYS A 34 -7.04 -4.16 -7.42
CA LYS A 34 -8.37 -4.65 -7.79
C LYS A 34 -9.48 -3.79 -7.21
N CYS A 35 -9.23 -3.15 -6.07
CA CYS A 35 -10.19 -2.23 -5.49
C CYS A 35 -10.13 -0.84 -6.14
N GLY A 36 -8.96 -0.42 -6.62
CA GLY A 36 -8.83 0.85 -7.32
C GLY A 36 -7.41 1.30 -7.59
N ARG A 37 -7.27 2.59 -7.91
CA ARG A 37 -5.99 3.13 -8.41
C ARG A 37 -5.01 3.38 -7.26
N ILE A 38 -3.99 2.56 -7.18
CA ILE A 38 -2.85 2.73 -6.26
C ILE A 38 -1.89 3.78 -6.84
N GLY A 39 -1.47 4.73 -6.00
CA GLY A 39 -0.38 5.66 -6.27
C GLY A 39 0.96 5.18 -5.74
N ASP A 40 1.01 4.59 -4.54
CA ASP A 40 2.26 4.06 -3.97
C ASP A 40 2.01 2.91 -2.98
N VAL A 41 3.00 2.02 -2.82
CA VAL A 41 2.99 0.97 -1.78
C VAL A 41 4.32 0.98 -1.05
N TYR A 42 4.25 1.18 0.26
CA TYR A 42 5.38 1.13 1.16
C TYR A 42 5.28 -0.10 2.07
N LEU A 43 6.14 -1.08 1.83
CA LEU A 43 6.24 -2.31 2.62
C LEU A 43 7.66 -2.37 3.23
N PRO A 44 7.84 -1.94 4.49
CA PRO A 44 9.13 -2.06 5.15
C PRO A 44 9.47 -3.53 5.37
N ARG A 45 10.60 -3.94 4.79
CA ARG A 45 11.18 -5.27 4.98
C ARG A 45 12.48 -5.18 5.75
N ASP A 46 12.70 -6.19 6.57
CA ASP A 46 13.95 -6.38 7.28
C ASP A 46 15.00 -6.98 6.34
N HIS A 47 16.14 -6.30 6.16
CA HIS A 47 17.17 -6.72 5.22
C HIS A 47 17.90 -8.00 5.65
N SER A 48 17.91 -8.32 6.95
CA SER A 48 18.56 -9.54 7.47
C SER A 48 17.70 -10.78 7.24
N SER A 49 16.40 -10.69 7.52
CA SER A 49 15.48 -11.83 7.40
C SER A 49 14.74 -11.88 6.07
N GLN A 50 14.82 -10.83 5.24
CA GLN A 50 13.98 -10.59 4.05
C GLN A 50 12.47 -10.59 4.31
N LYS A 51 12.06 -10.59 5.59
CA LYS A 51 10.67 -10.63 6.01
C LYS A 51 10.13 -9.22 6.18
N ASN A 52 8.85 -9.02 5.89
CA ASN A 52 8.20 -7.77 6.23
C ASN A 52 7.92 -7.69 7.74
N ARG A 53 7.62 -6.48 8.22
CA ARG A 53 7.32 -6.22 9.63
C ARG A 53 5.86 -6.52 10.04
N GLY A 54 5.11 -7.22 9.20
CA GLY A 54 3.69 -7.50 9.41
C GLY A 54 2.74 -6.34 9.12
N PHE A 55 3.25 -5.27 8.51
CA PHE A 55 2.43 -4.13 8.08
C PHE A 55 2.93 -3.51 6.78
N ALA A 56 2.01 -2.89 6.04
CA ALA A 56 2.28 -2.10 4.84
C ALA A 56 1.47 -0.80 4.86
N PHE A 57 1.87 0.14 4.04
CA PHE A 57 1.10 1.34 3.73
C PHE A 57 0.83 1.38 2.24
N VAL A 58 -0.45 1.44 1.88
CA VAL A 58 -0.92 1.50 0.49
C VAL A 58 -1.55 2.87 0.27
N ARG A 59 -1.04 3.65 -0.67
CA ARG A 59 -1.53 4.98 -0.99
C ARG A 59 -2.42 4.90 -2.22
N PHE A 60 -3.66 5.33 -2.08
CA PHE A 60 -4.66 5.37 -3.15
C PHE A 60 -4.91 6.80 -3.64
N TYR A 61 -5.25 6.93 -4.92
CA TYR A 61 -5.72 8.21 -5.47
C TYR A 61 -7.13 8.58 -4.97
N ASP A 62 -7.98 7.59 -4.73
CA ASP A 62 -9.35 7.82 -4.23
C ASP A 62 -9.53 7.12 -2.88
N ARG A 63 -10.09 7.85 -1.91
CA ARG A 63 -10.39 7.32 -0.58
C ARG A 63 -11.41 6.18 -0.63
N ARG A 64 -12.38 6.28 -1.55
CA ARG A 64 -13.49 5.30 -1.66
C ARG A 64 -12.97 3.93 -2.07
N ASP A 65 -12.01 3.91 -3.00
CA ASP A 65 -11.32 2.69 -3.44
C ASP A 65 -10.56 2.04 -2.28
N ALA A 66 -9.90 2.86 -1.46
CA ALA A 66 -9.18 2.42 -0.28
C ALA A 66 -10.12 1.81 0.78
N GLU A 67 -11.23 2.50 1.08
CA GLU A 67 -12.24 2.05 2.04
C GLU A 67 -12.91 0.73 1.58
N MET A 68 -13.19 0.58 0.28
CA MET A 68 -13.76 -0.65 -0.27
C MET A 68 -12.88 -1.88 -0.02
N CYS A 69 -11.54 -1.74 -0.04
CA CYS A 69 -10.66 -2.87 0.27
C CYS A 69 -10.65 -3.27 1.76
N VAL A 70 -10.84 -2.31 2.67
CA VAL A 70 -10.69 -2.55 4.12
C VAL A 70 -11.98 -2.99 4.78
N GLN A 71 -13.11 -2.76 4.12
CA GLN A 71 -14.43 -3.06 4.68
C GLN A 71 -14.85 -4.53 4.56
N ASP A 72 -14.07 -5.40 3.91
CA ASP A 72 -14.33 -6.85 3.79
C ASP A 72 -13.67 -7.63 4.95
N GLY A 73 -14.01 -7.25 6.19
CA GLY A 73 -13.57 -7.89 7.43
C GLY A 73 -14.74 -8.38 8.28
#